data_AF-A0A6N7BYS8-F1
#
_entry.id   AF-A0A6N7BYS8-F1
#
_cell.length_a   1.000
_cell.length_b   1.000
_cell.length_c   1.000
_cell.angle_alpha   90.00
_cell.angle_beta   90.00
_cell.angle_gamma   90.00
#
_symmetry.space_group_name_H-M   'P 1'
#
loop_
_entity.id
_entity.type
_entity.pdbx_description
1 polymer ?
#
loop_
_entity_poly.entity_id
_entity_poly.type
_entity_poly.pdbx_seq_one_letter_code
_entity_poly.pdbx_strand_id
1 'polypeptide(L)' 'MINTINWKAIVRDLLEGRTQLELQEITGVHQGVISDLKSGKPKPHLTYVNGAALLKAHQELCQNEPEEA' A
#
# COMPACT_ATOMS: atom_id res chain seq x y z
N MET A 1 18.29 -13.84 2.15
CA MET A 1 17.96 -12.79 1.16
C MET A 1 16.99 -11.82 1.83
N ILE A 2 17.30 -10.53 1.85
CA ILE A 2 16.43 -9.52 2.45
C ILE A 2 15.18 -9.44 1.57
N ASN A 3 14.03 -9.78 2.14
CA ASN A 3 12.74 -9.80 1.47
C ASN A 3 12.36 -8.33 1.19
N THR A 4 12.79 -7.78 0.06
CA THR A 4 12.53 -6.38 -0.31
C THR A 4 11.04 -6.24 -0.59
N ILE A 5 10.31 -5.64 0.36
CA ILE A 5 8.86 -5.41 0.23
C ILE A 5 8.61 -4.62 -1.06
N ASN A 6 7.78 -5.18 -1.95
CA ASN A 6 7.44 -4.54 -3.21
C ASN A 6 6.31 -3.52 -3.00
N TRP A 7 6.67 -2.35 -2.51
CA TRP A 7 5.72 -1.26 -2.24
C TRP A 7 4.91 -0.84 -3.46
N LYS A 8 5.49 -0.94 -4.66
CA LYS A 8 4.79 -0.61 -5.90
C LYS A 8 3.62 -1.55 -6.15
N ALA A 9 3.83 -2.85 -5.95
CA ALA A 9 2.77 -3.85 -6.09
C ALA A 9 1.67 -3.61 -5.06
N ILE A 10 2.04 -3.49 -3.78
CA ILE A 10 1.10 -3.21 -2.68
C ILE A 10 0.23 -2.00 -2.98
N VAL A 11 0.84 -0.86 -3.34
CA VAL A 11 0.10 0.37 -3.63
C VAL A 11 -0.78 0.23 -4.88
N ARG A 12 -0.35 -0.54 -5.88
CA ARG A 12 -1.16 -0.79 -7.08
C ARG A 12 -2.42 -1.57 -6.72
N ASP A 13 -2.28 -2.63 -5.93
CA ASP A 13 -3.39 -3.47 -5.50
C ASP A 13 -4.35 -2.68 -4.61
N LEU A 14 -3.80 -1.88 -3.68
CA LEU A 14 -4.58 -0.99 -2.81
C LEU A 14 -5.38 0.09 -3.57
N LEU A 15 -4.91 0.47 -4.76
CA LEU A 15 -5.58 1.42 -5.67
C LEU A 15 -6.51 0.73 -6.67
N GLU A 16 -6.55 -0.60 -6.70
CA GLU A 16 -7.45 -1.33 -7.57
C GLU A 16 -8.90 -1.13 -7.10
N GLY A 17 -9.67 -0.37 -7.87
CA GLY A 17 -11.03 0.03 -7.51
C GLY A 17 -11.13 1.21 -6.53
N ARG A 18 -10.03 1.93 -6.25
CA ARG A 18 -10.01 3.12 -5.36
C ARG A 18 -9.16 4.25 -5.90
N THR A 19 -9.47 5.46 -5.49
CA THR A 19 -8.66 6.66 -5.76
C THR A 19 -7.54 6.81 -4.72
N GLN A 20 -6.53 7.62 -5.05
CA GLN A 20 -5.47 7.96 -4.10
C GLN A 20 -5.99 8.72 -2.87
N LEU A 21 -7.10 9.46 -3.02
CA LEU A 21 -7.77 10.16 -1.92
C LEU A 21 -8.37 9.15 -0.94
N GLU A 22 -9.15 8.20 -1.44
CA GLU A 22 -9.74 7.13 -0.61
C GLU A 22 -8.66 6.30 0.08
N LEU A 23 -7.57 5.98 -0.63
CA LEU A 23 -6.47 5.25 -0.02
C LEU A 23 -5.78 6.05 1.10
N GLN A 24 -5.66 7.37 0.94
CA GLN A 24 -5.16 8.24 2.00
C GLN A 24 -6.10 8.25 3.21
N GLU A 25 -7.42 8.26 3.00
CA GLU A 25 -8.39 8.21 4.11
C GLU A 25 -8.34 6.88 4.88
N ILE A 26 -8.14 5.77 4.17
CA ILE A 26 -8.03 4.43 4.78
C ILE A 26 -6.71 4.24 5.53
N THR A 27 -5.59 4.63 4.91
CA THR A 27 -4.25 4.31 5.41
C THR A 27 -3.62 5.45 6.22
N GLY A 28 -4.15 6.67 6.12
CA GLY A 28 -3.52 7.89 6.62
C GLY A 28 -2.25 8.29 5.86
N VAL A 29 -1.88 7.57 4.79
CA VAL A 29 -0.66 7.84 4.04
C VAL A 29 -0.91 8.93 2.99
N HIS A 30 -0.13 9.99 3.05
CA HIS A 30 -0.28 11.14 2.16
C HIS A 30 -0.19 10.75 0.67
N GLN A 31 -1.03 11.34 -0.17
CA GLN A 31 -1.07 11.05 -1.62
C GLN A 31 0.29 11.15 -2.32
N GLY A 32 1.14 12.11 -1.91
CA GLY A 32 2.50 12.22 -2.44
C GLY A 32 3.36 10.98 -2.19
N VAL A 33 3.21 10.35 -1.02
CA VAL A 33 3.89 9.08 -0.70
C VAL A 33 3.34 7.95 -1.56
N ILE A 34 2.02 7.85 -1.69
CA ILE A 34 1.35 6.86 -2.55
C ILE A 34 1.83 7.00 -4.00
N SER A 35 1.91 8.23 -4.52
CA SER A 35 2.34 8.51 -5.90
C SER A 35 3.81 8.15 -6.15
N ASP A 36 4.71 8.45 -5.20
CA ASP A 36 6.11 8.05 -5.28
C ASP A 36 6.27 6.52 -5.31
N LEU A 37 5.55 5.82 -4.43
CA LEU A 37 5.58 4.35 -4.35
C LEU A 37 4.98 3.70 -5.61
N LYS A 38 3.85 4.22 -6.11
CA LYS A 38 3.23 3.79 -7.37
C LYS A 38 4.20 3.95 -8.55
N SER A 39 4.98 5.03 -8.56
CA SER A 39 6.00 5.27 -9.59
C SER A 39 7.22 4.34 -9.47
N GLY A 40 7.31 3.55 -8.39
CA GLY A 40 8.46 2.69 -8.11
C GLY A 40 9.71 3.47 -7.69
N LYS A 41 9.54 4.73 -7.26
CA LYS A 41 10.68 5.50 -6.74
C LYS A 41 11.14 4.86 -5.45
N PRO A 42 12.45 4.61 -5.28
CA PRO A 42 12.95 4.11 -4.02
C PRO A 42 12.68 5.17 -2.94
N LYS A 43 11.92 4.79 -1.90
CA LYS A 43 11.80 5.57 -0.67
C LYS A 43 12.66 4.93 0.42
N PRO A 44 13.97 5.27 0.49
CA PRO A 44 14.82 4.81 1.59
C PRO A 44 14.35 5.31 2.95
N HIS A 45 13.54 6.39 2.97
CA HIS A 45 12.95 6.98 4.17
C HIS A 45 11.43 6.81 4.23
N LEU A 46 10.88 5.70 3.72
CA LEU A 46 9.50 5.36 4.06
C LEU A 46 9.44 5.18 5.57
N THR A 47 8.68 6.03 6.26
CA THR A 47 8.53 5.91 7.70
C THR A 47 7.92 4.55 8.02
N TYR A 48 8.37 3.93 9.12
CA TYR A 48 7.83 2.66 9.59
C TYR A 48 6.30 2.70 9.69
N VAL A 49 5.75 3.84 10.15
CA VAL A 49 4.31 4.09 10.25
C VAL A 49 3.60 3.98 8.88
N ASN A 50 4.12 4.64 7.85
CA ASN A 50 3.51 4.60 6.51
C ASN A 50 3.61 3.19 5.90
N GLY A 51 4.75 2.52 6.10
CA GLY A 51 4.93 1.14 5.65
C GLY A 51 3.97 0.18 6.33
N ALA A 52 3.84 0.27 7.65
CA ALA A 52 2.92 -0.56 8.44
C ALA A 52 1.45 -0.31 8.04
N ALA A 53 1.05 0.93 7.80
CA ALA A 53 -0.31 1.27 7.38
C ALA A 53 -0.67 0.68 6.01
N LEU A 54 0.25 0.77 5.03
CA LEU A 54 0.04 0.17 3.71
C LEU A 54 -0.01 -1.36 3.77
N LEU A 55 0.88 -1.99 4.55
CA LEU A 55 0.88 -3.43 4.74
C LEU A 55 -0.40 -3.91 5.41
N LYS A 56 -0.85 -3.21 6.45
CA LYS A 56 -2.10 -3.54 7.14
C LYS A 56 -3.29 -3.45 6.19
N ALA A 57 -3.42 -2.35 5.44
CA ALA A 57 -4.51 -2.19 4.49
C ALA A 57 -4.46 -3.24 3.36
N HIS A 58 -3.26 -3.67 2.94
CA HIS A 58 -3.10 -4.71 1.92
C HIS A 58 -3.49 -6.09 2.46
N GLN A 59 -3.11 -6.40 3.70
CA GLN A 59 -3.56 -7.60 4.40
C GLN A 59 -5.08 -7.63 4.58
N GLU A 60 -5.69 -6.51 4.97
CA GLU A 60 -7.15 -6.39 5.11
C GLU A 60 -7.87 -6.52 3.77
N LEU A 61 -7.27 -6.08 2.67
CA LEU A 61 -7.79 -6.31 1.32
C LEU A 61 -7.70 -7.79 0.92
N CYS A 62 -6.54 -8.41 1.13
CA CYS A 62 -6.26 -9.79 0.76
C CYS A 62 -7.05 -10.81 1.61
N GLN A 63 -7.32 -10.52 2.89
CA GLN A 63 -8.17 -11.37 3.74
C GLN A 63 -9.67 -11.24 3.46
N ASN A 64 -10.08 -10.25 2.68
CA ASN A 64 -11.47 -10.10 2.23
C ASN A 64 -11.74 -10.75 0.86
N GLU A 65 -10.76 -11.45 0.27
CA GLU A 65 -11.09 -12.46 -0.73
C GLU A 65 -11.81 -13.60 0.01
N PRO A 66 -13.11 -13.83 -0.21
CA PRO A 66 -13.77 -14.96 0.38
C PRO A 66 -13.06 -16.20 -0.14
N GLU A 67 -12.48 -16.98 0.77
CA GLU A 67 -12.19 -18.38 0.54
C GLU A 67 -13.49 -19.00 -0.02
N GLU A 68 -13.52 -19.25 -1.33
CA GLU A 68 -14.64 -19.91 -1.98
C GLU A 68 -14.91 -21.24 -1.25
N ALA A 69 -16.20 -21.43 -0.96
CA ALA A 69 -16.84 -22.51 -0.22
C ALA A 69 -16.34 -23.95 -0.51
#